data_AF-A0A646KP67-F1
#
_entry.id   AF-A0A646KP67-F1
#
_cell.length_a   1.000
_cell.length_b   1.000
_cell.length_c   1.000
_cell.angle_alpha   90.00
_cell.angle_beta   90.00
_cell.angle_gamma   90.00
#
_symmetry.space_group_name_H-M   'P 1'
#
loop_
_entity.id
_entity.type
_entity.pdbx_description
1 polymer ?
#
loop_
_entity_poly.entity_id
_entity_poly.type
_entity_poly.pdbx_seq_one_letter_code
_entity_poly.pdbx_strand_id
1 'polypeptide(L)'
;MAGAGGFKPLEAFLDDGLTLPVTYLDGSEHEVRIPAPPADDGLKVQTLMDAGVKMARGGAEPDTEVLDDLGEMDLYRTALGTAYQELRANTSWPWFKHVAMTAVIWITADIEAAERYWAAGGDPEAMSPAPANRAERRASSRAAKSTKKQGSRSGTKPRKGTGPAREADQT
;
A
#
# COMPACT_ATOMS: atom_id res chain seq x y z
N MET A 1 2.84 -33.83 25.53
CA MET A 1 1.44 -33.71 25.94
C MET A 1 0.59 -33.66 24.68
N ALA A 2 -0.38 -34.56 24.51
CA ALA A 2 -1.29 -34.56 23.37
C ALA A 2 -2.53 -33.72 23.72
N GLY A 3 -2.82 -32.67 22.93
CA GLY A 3 -4.01 -31.85 23.10
C GLY A 3 -5.29 -32.63 22.77
N ALA A 4 -6.41 -32.24 23.39
CA ALA A 4 -7.72 -32.84 23.14
C ALA A 4 -8.05 -32.78 21.64
N GLY A 5 -8.38 -33.93 21.03
CA GLY A 5 -8.75 -34.03 19.60
C GLY A 5 -7.59 -34.02 18.60
N GLY A 6 -6.33 -34.12 19.03
CA GLY A 6 -5.17 -34.11 18.13
C GLY A 6 -4.73 -32.71 17.68
N PHE A 7 -5.35 -31.65 18.20
CA PHE A 7 -4.91 -30.28 18.01
C PHE A 7 -3.65 -29.98 18.81
N LYS A 8 -2.70 -29.26 18.20
CA LYS A 8 -1.52 -28.72 18.89
C LYS A 8 -1.94 -27.55 19.79
N PRO A 9 -1.23 -27.30 20.91
CA PRO A 9 -1.47 -26.11 21.72
C PRO A 9 -1.19 -24.84 20.91
N LEU A 10 -1.86 -23.74 21.24
CA LEU A 10 -1.75 -22.45 20.54
C LEU A 10 -0.31 -21.94 20.49
N GLU A 11 0.43 -22.06 21.60
CA GLU A 11 1.84 -21.68 21.75
C GLU A 11 2.79 -22.42 20.79
N ALA A 12 2.34 -23.53 20.18
CA ALA A 12 3.15 -24.24 19.20
C ALA A 12 3.19 -23.54 17.83
N PHE A 13 2.36 -22.51 17.62
CA PHE A 13 2.27 -21.82 16.33
C PHE A 13 1.89 -20.32 16.41
N LEU A 14 1.38 -19.83 17.54
CA LEU A 14 1.12 -18.41 17.78
C LEU A 14 2.18 -17.84 18.72
N ASP A 15 2.81 -16.74 18.31
CA ASP A 15 3.64 -15.90 19.17
C ASP A 15 2.74 -14.89 19.92
N ASP A 16 3.04 -14.62 21.18
CA ASP A 16 2.26 -13.74 22.06
C ASP A 16 2.60 -12.25 21.90
N GLY A 17 3.17 -11.89 20.74
CA GLY A 17 3.61 -10.53 20.45
C GLY A 17 4.39 -10.40 19.15
N LEU A 18 4.68 -9.17 18.80
CA LEU A 18 5.49 -8.76 17.65
C LEU A 18 6.79 -8.11 18.15
N THR A 19 7.94 -8.48 17.58
CA THR A 19 9.23 -7.86 17.91
C THR A 19 9.73 -7.09 16.70
N LEU A 20 10.05 -5.80 16.85
CA LEU A 20 10.47 -4.93 15.77
C LEU A 20 11.82 -4.25 16.06
N PRO A 21 12.73 -4.16 15.09
CA PRO A 21 13.93 -3.34 15.22
C PRO A 21 13.58 -1.86 15.04
N VAL A 22 13.89 -1.03 16.02
CA VAL A 22 13.56 0.41 16.01
C VAL A 22 14.80 1.21 16.35
N THR A 23 15.13 2.19 15.52
CA THR A 23 16.14 3.20 15.84
C THR A 23 15.50 4.29 16.68
N TYR A 24 16.11 4.63 17.82
CA TYR A 24 15.65 5.72 18.68
C TYR A 24 16.23 7.06 18.22
N LEU A 25 15.70 8.16 18.77
CA LEU A 25 16.13 9.53 18.46
C LEU A 25 17.61 9.79 18.78
N ASP A 26 18.20 9.01 19.69
CA ASP A 26 19.63 9.06 20.02
C ASP A 26 20.52 8.28 19.02
N GLY A 27 19.92 7.64 18.02
CA GLY A 27 20.59 6.85 16.99
C GLY A 27 20.90 5.41 17.41
N SER A 28 20.50 4.97 18.60
CA SER A 28 20.67 3.59 19.04
C SER A 28 19.58 2.67 18.47
N GLU A 29 19.93 1.42 18.18
CA GLU A 29 18.99 0.39 17.70
C GLU A 29 18.48 -0.45 18.87
N HIS A 30 17.17 -0.66 18.92
CA HIS A 30 16.48 -1.42 19.97
C HIS A 30 15.53 -2.44 19.36
N GLU A 31 15.45 -3.62 19.97
CA GLU A 31 14.39 -4.58 19.67
C GLU A 31 13.20 -4.30 20.60
N VAL A 32 12.13 -3.73 20.05
CA VAL A 32 10.93 -3.38 20.80
C VAL A 32 9.92 -4.52 20.71
N ARG A 33 9.51 -5.06 21.86
CA ARG A 33 8.46 -6.07 22.00
C ARG A 33 7.10 -5.40 22.15
N ILE A 34 6.20 -5.69 21.23
CA ILE A 34 4.79 -5.29 21.27
C ILE A 34 3.97 -6.54 21.67
N PRO A 35 3.30 -6.56 22.82
CA PRO A 35 2.51 -7.71 23.23
C PRO A 35 1.27 -7.87 22.35
N ALA A 36 0.78 -9.11 22.19
CA ALA A 36 -0.53 -9.34 21.64
C ALA A 36 -1.60 -8.64 22.49
N PRO A 37 -2.52 -7.88 21.88
CA PRO A 37 -3.56 -7.21 22.63
C PRO A 37 -4.51 -8.24 23.26
N PRO A 38 -5.14 -7.91 24.40
CA PRO A 38 -6.31 -8.65 24.86
C PRO A 38 -7.37 -8.75 23.76
N ALA A 39 -8.18 -9.83 23.77
CA ALA A 39 -9.16 -10.09 22.71
C ALA A 39 -10.11 -8.91 22.46
N ASP A 40 -10.62 -8.27 23.52
CA ASP A 40 -11.51 -7.11 23.41
C ASP A 40 -10.85 -5.93 22.69
N ASP A 41 -9.56 -5.73 22.93
CA ASP A 41 -8.78 -4.65 22.30
C ASP A 41 -8.46 -5.00 20.84
N GLY A 42 -8.11 -6.26 20.55
CA GLY A 42 -7.97 -6.74 19.17
C GLY A 42 -9.24 -6.57 18.34
N LEU A 43 -10.42 -6.88 18.91
CA LEU A 43 -11.72 -6.68 18.24
C LEU A 43 -12.03 -5.21 17.97
N LYS A 44 -11.66 -4.30 18.88
CA LYS A 44 -11.79 -2.85 18.66
C LYS A 44 -10.92 -2.39 17.50
N VAL A 45 -9.65 -2.80 17.49
CA VAL A 45 -8.70 -2.48 16.41
C VAL A 45 -9.23 -2.99 15.07
N GLN A 46 -9.73 -4.22 15.00
CA GLN A 46 -10.32 -4.80 13.78
C GLN A 46 -11.55 -4.04 13.30
N THR A 47 -12.49 -3.74 14.20
CA THR A 47 -13.71 -3.00 13.89
C THR A 47 -13.39 -1.64 13.29
N LEU A 48 -12.38 -0.97 13.84
CA LEU A 48 -11.97 0.35 13.41
C LEU A 48 -11.26 0.34 12.05
N MET A 49 -10.38 -0.65 11.82
CA MET A 49 -9.72 -0.85 10.53
C MET A 49 -10.74 -1.12 9.42
N ASP A 50 -11.70 -2.01 9.68
CA ASP A 50 -12.77 -2.35 8.74
C ASP A 50 -13.64 -1.13 8.38
N ALA A 51 -13.93 -0.27 9.36
CA ALA A 51 -14.65 0.99 9.13
C ALA A 51 -13.85 1.90 8.18
N GLY A 52 -12.53 2.01 8.38
CA GLY A 52 -11.66 2.80 7.51
C GLY A 52 -11.57 2.30 6.08
N VAL A 53 -11.41 0.99 5.89
CA VAL A 53 -11.36 0.38 4.55
C VAL A 53 -12.69 0.55 3.81
N LYS A 54 -13.83 0.40 4.50
CA LYS A 54 -15.15 0.61 3.89
C LYS A 54 -15.33 2.04 3.41
N MET A 55 -14.90 3.04 4.18
CA MET A 55 -15.00 4.45 3.77
C MET A 55 -14.05 4.78 2.61
N ALA A 56 -12.81 4.28 2.64
CA ALA A 56 -11.84 4.47 1.55
C ALA A 56 -12.35 3.88 0.21
N ARG A 57 -13.07 2.74 0.25
CA ARG A 57 -13.67 2.11 -0.94
C ARG A 57 -14.99 2.75 -1.38
N GLY A 58 -15.72 3.35 -0.44
CA GLY A 58 -17.03 3.97 -0.67
C GLY A 58 -16.98 5.36 -1.28
N GLY A 59 -15.80 5.97 -1.40
CA GLY A 59 -15.64 7.32 -1.98
C GLY A 59 -16.31 8.42 -1.16
N ALA A 60 -16.35 8.27 0.18
CA ALA A 60 -16.92 9.27 1.05
C ALA A 60 -16.17 10.61 0.91
N GLU A 61 -16.90 11.73 0.96
CA GLU A 61 -16.32 13.07 0.94
C GLU A 61 -15.25 13.20 2.04
N PRO A 62 -14.17 13.98 1.82
CA PRO A 62 -13.00 14.07 2.70
C PRO A 62 -13.30 14.54 4.14
N ASP A 63 -14.56 14.86 4.45
CA ASP A 63 -15.06 15.28 5.76
C ASP A 63 -15.54 14.13 6.66
N THR A 64 -15.42 12.87 6.20
CA THR A 64 -15.59 11.68 7.05
C THR A 64 -14.24 11.17 7.51
N GLU A 65 -13.61 11.91 8.43
CA GLU A 65 -12.46 11.43 9.20
C GLU A 65 -12.88 10.17 9.96
N VAL A 66 -12.47 9.01 9.43
CA VAL A 66 -12.68 7.68 10.03
C VAL A 66 -12.18 7.63 11.47
N LEU A 67 -11.14 8.42 11.73
CA LEU A 67 -10.57 8.71 13.03
C LEU A 67 -10.17 10.18 13.00
N ASP A 68 -10.67 10.97 13.95
CA ASP A 68 -10.01 12.23 14.27
C ASP A 68 -8.62 11.91 14.87
N ASP A 69 -7.76 12.93 15.01
CA ASP A 69 -6.42 12.74 15.60
C ASP A 69 -6.46 12.03 16.97
N LEU A 70 -7.54 12.23 17.75
CA LEU A 70 -7.74 11.60 19.05
C LEU A 70 -8.04 10.10 18.92
N GLY A 71 -8.84 9.71 17.94
CA GLY A 71 -9.13 8.34 17.59
C GLY A 71 -7.89 7.62 17.04
N GLU A 72 -7.11 8.25 16.16
CA GLU A 72 -5.84 7.67 15.68
C GLU A 72 -4.89 7.38 16.85
N MET A 73 -4.80 8.32 17.80
CA MET A 73 -3.96 8.14 18.99
C MET A 73 -4.45 7.00 19.89
N ASP A 74 -5.76 6.80 20.04
CA ASP A 74 -6.32 5.72 20.84
C ASP A 74 -6.15 4.35 20.16
N LEU A 75 -6.27 4.30 18.84
CA LEU A 75 -5.94 3.11 18.03
C LEU A 75 -4.48 2.69 18.25
N TYR A 76 -3.53 3.62 18.11
CA TYR A 76 -2.11 3.30 18.29
C TYR A 76 -1.79 2.91 19.73
N ARG A 77 -2.44 3.52 20.72
CA ARG A 77 -2.27 3.13 22.13
C ARG A 77 -2.75 1.72 22.38
N THR A 78 -3.92 1.37 21.84
CA THR A 78 -4.51 0.04 21.96
C THR A 78 -3.65 -1.02 21.26
N ALA A 79 -3.16 -0.72 20.06
CA ALA A 79 -2.34 -1.64 19.28
C ALA A 79 -0.93 -1.86 19.86
N LEU A 80 -0.29 -0.81 20.40
CA LEU A 80 1.07 -0.89 20.92
C LEU A 80 1.14 -1.36 22.39
N GLY A 81 0.05 -1.23 23.14
CA GLY A 81 -0.02 -1.64 24.54
C GLY A 81 1.09 -1.01 25.39
N THR A 82 1.87 -1.85 26.07
CA THR A 82 2.96 -1.40 26.96
C THR A 82 4.09 -0.67 26.22
N ALA A 83 4.31 -0.96 24.93
CA ALA A 83 5.36 -0.32 24.13
C ALA A 83 5.00 1.13 23.73
N TYR A 84 3.74 1.55 23.91
CA TYR A 84 3.26 2.85 23.46
C TYR A 84 4.07 4.02 24.04
N GLN A 85 4.29 4.03 25.35
CA GLN A 85 4.97 5.17 26.00
C GLN A 85 6.45 5.24 25.63
N GLU A 86 7.11 4.09 25.56
CA GLU A 86 8.52 3.97 25.17
C GLU A 86 8.73 4.47 23.73
N LEU A 87 7.93 3.96 22.79
CA LEU A 87 8.01 4.38 21.38
C LEU A 87 7.68 5.86 21.23
N ARG A 88 6.63 6.35 21.89
CA ARG A 88 6.22 7.76 21.82
C ARG A 88 7.30 8.71 22.35
N ALA A 89 8.05 8.31 23.37
CA ALA A 89 9.11 9.13 23.95
C ALA A 89 10.39 9.13 23.10
N ASN A 90 10.71 7.99 22.46
CA ASN A 90 12.03 7.77 21.87
C ASN A 90 12.06 7.76 20.34
N THR A 91 10.94 8.00 19.65
CA THR A 91 10.89 7.99 18.18
C THR A 91 10.29 9.28 17.59
N SER A 92 10.65 9.58 16.35
CA SER A 92 10.01 10.65 15.59
C SER A 92 8.61 10.23 15.15
N TRP A 93 7.71 11.18 14.85
CA TRP A 93 6.34 10.88 14.42
C TRP A 93 6.23 9.90 13.25
N PRO A 94 7.00 10.03 12.14
CA PRO A 94 6.95 9.06 11.04
C PRO A 94 7.37 7.64 11.47
N TRP A 95 8.37 7.52 12.35
CA TRP A 95 8.83 6.22 12.85
C TRP A 95 7.81 5.61 13.82
N PHE A 96 7.27 6.42 14.73
CA PHE A 96 6.18 6.02 15.62
C PHE A 96 4.98 5.50 14.81
N LYS A 97 4.54 6.26 13.81
CA LYS A 97 3.39 5.89 12.96
C LYS A 97 3.67 4.61 12.17
N HIS A 98 4.89 4.44 11.64
CA HIS A 98 5.26 3.21 10.93
C HIS A 98 5.21 1.98 11.84
N VAL A 99 5.77 2.06 13.04
CA VAL A 99 5.72 0.98 14.04
C VAL A 99 4.27 0.70 14.46
N ALA A 100 3.49 1.73 14.76
CA ALA A 100 2.09 1.59 15.16
C ALA A 100 1.23 0.95 14.07
N MET A 101 1.40 1.36 12.81
CA MET A 101 0.68 0.76 11.69
C MET A 101 1.08 -0.69 11.42
N THR A 102 2.36 -1.01 11.60
CA THR A 102 2.83 -2.41 11.51
C THR A 102 2.13 -3.29 12.54
N ALA A 103 1.98 -2.81 13.77
CA ALA A 103 1.24 -3.52 14.82
C ALA A 103 -0.26 -3.67 14.49
N VAL A 104 -0.90 -2.60 13.98
CA VAL A 104 -2.32 -2.66 13.55
C VAL A 104 -2.52 -3.70 12.44
N ILE A 105 -1.62 -3.76 11.46
CA ILE A 105 -1.69 -4.74 10.36
C ILE A 105 -1.48 -6.16 10.89
N TRP A 106 -0.52 -6.35 11.80
CA TRP A 106 -0.28 -7.65 12.44
C TRP A 106 -1.52 -8.15 13.20
N ILE A 107 -2.17 -7.28 13.98
CA ILE A 107 -3.37 -7.61 14.77
C ILE A 107 -4.57 -7.95 13.87
N THR A 108 -4.74 -7.24 12.76
CA THR A 108 -5.94 -7.34 11.92
C THR A 108 -5.82 -8.33 10.75
N ALA A 109 -4.60 -8.66 10.35
CA ALA A 109 -4.30 -9.64 9.32
C ALA A 109 -3.42 -10.75 9.91
N ASP A 110 -2.12 -10.68 9.70
CA ASP A 110 -1.15 -11.67 10.15
C ASP A 110 0.28 -11.08 10.14
N ILE A 111 1.24 -11.89 10.59
CA ILE A 111 2.66 -11.53 10.61
C ILE A 111 3.22 -11.29 9.19
N GLU A 112 2.79 -12.07 8.20
CA GLU A 112 3.28 -11.95 6.81
C GLU A 112 2.84 -10.62 6.17
N ALA A 113 1.63 -10.15 6.45
CA ALA A 113 1.15 -8.83 6.04
C ALA A 113 1.93 -7.71 6.71
N ALA A 114 2.24 -7.84 8.00
CA ALA A 114 3.01 -6.85 8.75
C ALA A 114 4.46 -6.76 8.25
N GLU A 115 5.12 -7.89 8.00
CA GLU A 115 6.47 -7.93 7.43
C GLU A 115 6.54 -7.27 6.05
N ARG A 116 5.53 -7.49 5.20
CA ARG A 116 5.43 -6.83 3.89
C ARG A 116 5.29 -5.32 4.03
N TYR A 117 4.46 -4.84 4.97
CA TYR A 117 4.32 -3.41 5.25
C TYR A 117 5.64 -2.78 5.71
N TRP A 118 6.32 -3.46 6.64
CA TRP A 118 7.60 -3.05 7.18
C TRP A 118 8.66 -2.95 6.09
N ALA A 119 8.81 -4.00 5.28
CA ALA A 119 9.76 -4.05 4.17
C ALA A 119 9.47 -2.99 3.08
N ALA A 120 8.22 -2.60 2.91
CA ALA A 120 7.80 -1.54 1.99
C ALA A 120 8.09 -0.12 2.52
N GLY A 121 8.62 0.04 3.74
CA GLY A 121 8.87 1.35 4.34
C GLY A 121 7.59 2.12 4.67
N GLY A 122 6.45 1.41 4.76
CA GLY A 122 5.16 1.98 5.13
C GLY A 122 4.34 2.54 3.98
N ASP A 123 4.75 2.29 2.73
CA ASP A 123 3.98 2.64 1.53
C ASP A 123 2.94 1.54 1.21
N PRO A 124 1.63 1.83 1.35
CA PRO A 124 0.57 0.87 1.04
C PRO A 124 0.51 0.47 -0.44
N GLU A 125 0.93 1.35 -1.36
CA GLU A 125 0.94 1.04 -2.80
C GLU A 125 2.06 0.03 -3.14
N ALA A 126 3.15 0.06 -2.38
CA ALA A 126 4.25 -0.89 -2.49
C ALA A 126 3.91 -2.30 -1.95
N MET A 127 2.75 -2.48 -1.28
CA MET A 127 2.24 -3.78 -0.84
C MET A 127 1.55 -4.58 -1.97
N SER A 128 1.29 -3.96 -3.12
CA SER A 128 0.87 -4.67 -4.33
C SER A 128 2.01 -5.57 -4.86
N PRO A 129 1.74 -6.72 -5.52
CA PRO A 129 2.80 -7.49 -6.17
C PRO A 129 3.62 -6.55 -7.05
N ALA A 130 4.93 -6.50 -6.78
CA ALA A 130 5.83 -5.41 -7.09
C ALA A 130 5.49 -4.66 -8.41
N PRO A 131 5.42 -3.31 -8.41
CA PRO A 131 5.43 -2.60 -9.67
C PRO A 131 6.76 -2.93 -10.37
N ALA A 132 6.62 -3.47 -11.58
CA ALA A 132 7.69 -3.82 -12.50
C ALA A 132 8.87 -2.82 -12.38
N ASN A 133 10.08 -3.35 -12.23
CA ASN A 133 11.31 -2.61 -11.98
C ASN A 133 11.39 -1.34 -12.86
N ARG A 134 12.09 -0.29 -12.42
CA ARG A 134 12.31 0.94 -13.25
C ARG A 134 12.79 0.62 -14.68
N ALA A 135 13.50 -0.50 -14.85
CA ALA A 135 13.90 -1.07 -16.14
C ALA A 135 12.70 -1.55 -16.99
N GLU A 136 11.73 -2.25 -16.40
CA GLU A 136 10.52 -2.76 -17.05
C GLU A 136 9.55 -1.61 -17.41
N ARG A 137 9.43 -0.58 -16.57
CA ARG A 137 8.72 0.66 -16.94
C ARG A 137 9.33 1.35 -18.16
N ARG A 138 10.65 1.30 -18.32
CA ARG A 138 11.32 1.84 -19.52
C ARG A 138 11.15 0.92 -20.73
N ALA A 139 11.14 -0.40 -20.53
CA ALA A 139 10.90 -1.37 -21.60
C ALA A 139 9.47 -1.28 -22.15
N SER A 140 8.45 -1.10 -21.30
CA SER A 140 7.05 -0.95 -21.73
C SER A 140 6.81 0.35 -22.52
N SER A 141 7.49 1.44 -22.15
CA SER A 141 7.45 2.70 -22.91
C SER A 141 8.13 2.63 -24.30
N ARG A 142 9.07 1.67 -24.49
CA ARG A 142 9.66 1.36 -25.80
C ARG A 142 8.79 0.44 -26.63
N ALA A 143 8.11 -0.53 -26.01
CA ALA A 143 7.17 -1.42 -26.70
C ALA A 143 5.94 -0.66 -27.23
N ALA A 144 5.44 0.34 -26.50
CA ALA A 144 4.32 1.18 -26.92
C ALA A 144 4.66 2.17 -28.07
N LYS A 145 5.94 2.37 -28.40
CA LYS A 145 6.37 3.20 -29.55
C LYS A 145 6.61 2.41 -30.84
N SER A 146 6.39 1.09 -30.83
CA SER A 146 6.50 0.26 -32.03
C SER A 146 5.14 0.03 -32.71
N THR A 147 4.30 1.07 -32.81
CA THR A 147 3.26 1.07 -33.85
C THR A 147 3.95 1.41 -35.16
N LYS A 148 4.34 0.36 -35.89
CA LYS A 148 4.89 0.43 -37.24
C LYS A 148 3.94 1.25 -38.11
N LYS A 149 4.33 2.47 -38.50
CA LYS A 149 3.60 3.28 -39.48
C LYS A 149 3.31 2.40 -40.69
N GLN A 150 2.03 2.09 -40.91
CA GLN A 150 1.58 1.33 -42.06
C GLN A 150 1.94 2.16 -43.30
N GLY A 151 2.88 1.65 -44.10
CA GLY A 151 3.36 2.31 -45.29
C GLY A 151 2.21 2.48 -46.29
N SER A 152 1.94 3.72 -46.67
CA SER A 152 1.06 4.05 -47.80
C SER A 152 1.57 3.33 -49.05
N ARG A 153 0.77 2.38 -49.55
CA ARG A 153 0.93 1.77 -50.87
C ARG A 153 -0.33 2.08 -51.68
N SER A 154 -0.29 3.18 -52.41
CA SER A 154 -0.92 3.22 -53.72
C SER A 154 -0.16 4.23 -54.58
N GLY A 155 0.72 3.70 -55.41
CA GLY A 155 1.39 4.46 -56.45
C GLY A 155 0.43 4.75 -57.59
N THR A 156 0.66 5.86 -58.29
CA THR A 156 1.04 5.89 -59.72
C THR A 156 0.97 7.35 -60.18
N LYS A 157 2.13 7.97 -60.40
CA LYS A 157 2.31 9.10 -61.34
C LYS A 157 2.62 8.49 -62.72
N PRO A 158 2.59 9.23 -63.84
CA PRO A 158 1.85 10.46 -64.18
C PRO A 158 1.11 10.29 -65.53
N ARG A 159 0.27 11.26 -65.93
CA ARG A 159 0.24 11.68 -67.35
C ARG A 159 -0.32 13.08 -67.52
N LYS A 160 0.53 13.95 -68.09
CA LYS A 160 0.21 15.25 -68.66
C LYS A 160 -0.61 15.01 -69.93
N GLY A 161 -1.87 15.41 -69.93
CA GLY A 161 -2.78 15.35 -71.06
C GLY A 161 -3.29 16.75 -71.39
N THR A 162 -2.93 17.22 -72.57
CA THR A 162 -3.23 18.52 -73.18
C THR A 162 -4.65 18.53 -73.77
N GLY A 163 -5.42 19.62 -73.65
CA GLY A 163 -6.60 19.85 -74.49
C GLY A 163 -7.72 20.67 -73.83
N PRO A 164 -8.55 21.41 -74.60
CA PRO A 164 -8.71 22.85 -74.37
C PRO A 164 -10.14 23.35 -74.04
N ALA A 165 -10.18 24.56 -73.48
CA ALA A 165 -11.10 25.68 -73.74
C ALA A 165 -12.59 25.64 -73.34
N ARG A 166 -13.03 26.87 -72.99
CA ARG A 166 -14.39 27.47 -72.95
C ARG A 166 -15.16 27.28 -71.65
N GLU A 167 -15.91 28.25 -71.11
CA GLU A 167 -16.22 29.66 -71.43
C GLU A 167 -17.21 30.16 -70.35
N ALA A 168 -17.15 31.46 -70.02
CA ALA A 168 -18.21 32.30 -69.40
C ALA A 168 -18.72 31.95 -67.98
N ASP A 169 -19.20 32.85 -67.13
CA ASP A 169 -19.33 34.31 -67.02
C ASP A 169 -20.08 34.56 -65.68
N GLN A 170 -20.17 35.83 -65.24
CA GLN A 170 -21.01 36.40 -64.16
C GLN A 170 -20.38 36.27 -62.75
N THR A 171 -20.12 37.35 -62.00
CA THR A 171 -20.77 38.68 -61.92
C THR A 171 -19.77 39.71 -61.37
#